data_AF-A0AAJ1GF17-F1
#
_entry.id   AF-A0AAJ1GF17-F1
#
_cell.length_a   1.000
_cell.length_b   1.000
_cell.length_c   1.000
_cell.angle_alpha   90.00
_cell.angle_beta   90.00
_cell.angle_gamma   90.00
#
_symmetry.space_group_name_H-M   'P 1'
#
loop_
_entity.id
_entity.type
_entity.pdbx_description
1 polymer ?
#
loop_
_entity_poly.entity_id
_entity_poly.type
_entity_poly.pdbx_seq_one_letter_code
_entity_poly.pdbx_strand_id
1 'polypeptide(L)' 'MLKKNLSVRQVSIATGISKSTINRIANGEISPTADTLELLAKGLKVRISDLIDSPYQ' A
#
# COMPACT_ATOMS: atom_id res chain seq x y z
N MET A 1 -7.29 11.01 -2.37
CA MET A 1 -6.50 9.90 -2.97
C MET A 1 -5.19 10.44 -3.54
N LEU A 2 -4.05 10.03 -2.98
CA LEU A 2 -2.73 10.29 -3.57
C LEU A 2 -2.57 9.45 -4.84
N LYS A 3 -2.89 10.01 -6.01
CA LYS A 3 -2.53 9.43 -7.31
C LYS A 3 -1.05 9.68 -7.59
N LYS A 4 -0.18 8.90 -6.95
CA LYS A 4 1.19 8.74 -7.46
C LYS A 4 1.12 7.65 -8.53
N ASN A 5 1.48 7.96 -9.78
CA ASN A 5 1.61 6.97 -10.87
C ASN A 5 2.83 6.07 -10.64
N LEU A 6 2.86 5.35 -9.50
CA LEU A 6 3.92 4.42 -9.16
C LEU A 6 3.62 3.07 -9.80
N SER A 7 4.60 2.54 -10.52
CA SER A 7 4.57 1.14 -10.93
C SER A 7 4.65 0.22 -9.71
N VAL A 8 4.05 -0.96 -9.80
CA VAL A 8 4.16 -2.05 -8.80
C VAL A 8 5.62 -2.34 -8.44
N ARG A 9 6.52 -2.22 -9.42
CA ARG A 9 7.97 -2.36 -9.21
C ARG A 9 8.53 -1.27 -8.27
N GLN A 10 8.14 -0.01 -8.47
CA GLN A 10 8.61 1.08 -7.62
C GLN A 10 8.07 0.94 -6.20
N VAL A 11 6.79 0.56 -6.04
CA VAL A 11 6.20 0.29 -4.72
C VAL A 11 6.96 -0.85 -4.04
N SER A 12 7.24 -1.94 -4.75
CA SER A 12 7.98 -3.09 -4.22
C SER A 12 9.37 -2.72 -3.72
N ILE A 13 10.10 -1.90 -4.48
CA ILE A 13 11.43 -1.40 -4.07
C ILE A 13 11.32 -0.49 -2.86
N ALA A 14 10.31 0.39 -2.80
CA ALA A 14 10.17 1.36 -1.73
C ALA A 14 9.72 0.74 -0.40
N THR A 15 8.90 -0.31 -0.45
CA THR A 15 8.24 -0.89 0.73
C THR A 15 8.86 -2.21 1.17
N GLY A 16 9.69 -2.83 0.33
CA GLY A 16 10.24 -4.17 0.55
C GLY A 16 9.22 -5.30 0.36
N ILE A 17 7.98 -4.98 -0.02
CA ILE A 17 6.92 -5.96 -0.25
C ILE A 17 7.07 -6.55 -1.66
N SER A 18 6.80 -7.86 -1.80
CA SER A 18 6.86 -8.52 -3.10
C SER A 18 5.86 -7.93 -4.10
N LYS A 19 6.21 -7.92 -5.40
CA LYS A 19 5.32 -7.45 -6.47
C LYS A 19 3.99 -8.22 -6.51
N SER A 20 4.02 -9.52 -6.24
CA SER A 20 2.79 -10.35 -6.23
C SER A 20 1.88 -9.93 -5.08
N THR A 21 2.41 -9.72 -3.87
CA THR A 21 1.63 -9.22 -2.73
C THR A 21 1.02 -7.85 -3.02
N ILE A 22 1.79 -6.92 -3.59
CA ILE A 22 1.28 -5.58 -3.95
C ILE A 22 0.17 -5.67 -4.99
N ASN A 23 0.32 -6.50 -6.02
CA ASN A 23 -0.73 -6.72 -7.02
C ASN A 23 -2.02 -7.24 -6.40
N ARG A 24 -1.92 -8.26 -5.53
CA ARG A 24 -3.09 -8.85 -4.87
C ARG A 24 -3.81 -7.83 -3.98
N ILE A 25 -3.06 -6.98 -3.26
CA ILE A 25 -3.62 -5.89 -2.44
C ILE A 25 -4.30 -4.85 -3.35
N ALA A 26 -3.63 -4.41 -4.41
CA ALA A 26 -4.15 -3.38 -5.32
C ALA A 26 -5.40 -3.84 -6.08
N ASN A 27 -5.51 -5.13 -6.38
CA ASN A 27 -6.68 -5.75 -6.98
C ASN A 27 -7.79 -6.08 -5.97
N GLY A 28 -7.56 -5.88 -4.66
CA GLY A 28 -8.52 -6.23 -3.61
C GLY A 28 -8.68 -7.73 -3.36
N GLU A 29 -7.77 -8.57 -3.87
CA GLU A 29 -7.78 -10.02 -3.64
C GLU A 29 -7.43 -10.39 -2.19
N ILE A 30 -6.67 -9.52 -1.51
CA ILE A 30 -6.35 -9.65 -0.09
C ILE A 30 -6.38 -8.30 0.61
N SER A 31 -6.78 -8.32 1.88
CA SER A 31 -6.58 -7.19 2.78
C SER A 31 -5.16 -7.21 3.36
N PRO A 32 -4.44 -6.09 3.36
CA PRO A 32 -3.12 -5.99 3.99
C PRO A 32 -3.22 -6.11 5.51
N THR A 33 -2.22 -6.72 6.14
CA THR A 33 -2.07 -6.70 7.61
C THR A 33 -1.65 -5.30 8.10
N ALA A 34 -1.78 -5.04 9.41
CA ALA A 34 -1.28 -3.80 10.01
C ALA A 34 0.22 -3.57 9.73
N ASP A 35 1.04 -4.62 9.83
CA ASP A 35 2.48 -4.54 9.51
C ASP A 35 2.71 -4.22 8.02
N THR A 36 1.89 -4.78 7.13
CA THR A 36 1.97 -4.48 5.69
C THR A 36 1.58 -3.04 5.41
N LEU A 37 0.57 -2.52 6.09
CA LEU A 37 0.17 -1.11 6.01
C LEU A 37 1.28 -0.18 6.50
N GLU A 38 1.96 -0.52 7.60
CA GLU A 38 3.11 0.24 8.10
C GLU A 38 4.26 0.28 7.08
N LEU A 39 4.59 -0.87 6.45
CA LEU A 39 5.61 -0.94 5.40
C LEU A 39 5.23 -0.11 4.16
N LEU A 40 3.95 -0.18 3.74
CA LEU A 40 3.42 0.65 2.65
C LEU A 40 3.52 2.14 3.00
N ALA A 41 3.07 2.52 4.20
CA ALA A 41 3.07 3.90 4.67
C ALA A 41 4.49 4.47 4.72
N LYS A 42 5.42 3.73 5.33
CA LYS A 42 6.84 4.08 5.40
C LYS A 42 7.48 4.22 4.02
N GLY A 43 7.27 3.26 3.12
CA GLY A 43 7.87 3.29 1.77
C GLY A 43 7.28 4.37 0.87
N LEU A 44 5.99 4.67 1.02
CA LEU A 44 5.29 5.70 0.22
C LEU A 44 5.38 7.11 0.83
N LYS A 45 5.88 7.21 2.06
CA LYS A 45 5.98 8.43 2.88
C LYS A 45 4.61 9.07 3.09
N VAL A 46 3.66 8.26 3.55
CA VAL A 46 2.28 8.66 3.89
C VAL A 46 1.93 8.09 5.27
N ARG A 47 0.81 8.50 5.85
CA ARG A 47 0.31 7.88 7.08
C ARG A 47 -0.50 6.63 6.75
N ILE A 48 -0.59 5.69 7.69
CA ILE A 48 -1.46 4.50 7.54
C ILE A 48 -2.91 4.92 7.25
N SER A 49 -3.39 5.99 7.91
CA SER A 49 -4.74 6.52 7.67
C SER A 49 -4.96 7.03 6.24
N ASP A 50 -3.90 7.42 5.52
CA ASP A 50 -4.01 7.84 4.13
C ASP A 50 -4.12 6.62 3.17
N LEU A 51 -3.87 5.40 3.66
CA LEU A 51 -4.00 4.13 2.92
C LEU A 51 -5.37 3.44 3.12
N ILE A 52 -6.14 3.88 4.11
CA ILE A 52 -7.42 3.29 4.47
C ILE A 52 -8.52 4.25 4.03
N ASP A 53 -9.48 3.75 3.27
CA ASP A 53 -10.72 4.46 2.98
C ASP A 53 -11.82 3.92 3.90
N SER A 54 -12.24 4.72 4.88
CA SER A 54 -13.30 4.37 5.82
C SER A 54 -14.47 5.33 5.64
N PRO A 55 -15.69 4.83 5.37
CA PRO A 55 -16.88 5.67 5.33
C PRO A 55 -17.27 6.19 6.73
N TYR A 56 -16.67 5.66 7.80
CA TYR A 56 -16.81 6.13 9.17
C TYR A 56 -15.51 6.82 9.59
N GLN A 57 -15.56 8.13 9.88
CA GLN A 57 -14.42 8.94 10.35
C GLN A 57 -14.58 9.36 11.80
#